data_AF-A0A351MUA3-F1
#
_entry.id   AF-A0A351MUA3-F1
#
_cell.length_a   1.000
_cell.length_b   1.000
_cell.length_c   1.000
_cell.angle_alpha   90.00
_cell.angle_beta   90.00
_cell.angle_gamma   90.00
#
_symmetry.space_group_name_H-M   'P 1'
#
loop_
_entity.id
_entity.type
_entity.pdbx_description
1 polymer ?
#
loop_
_entity_poly.entity_id
_entity_poly.type
_entity_poly.pdbx_seq_one_letter_code
_entity_poly.pdbx_strand_id
1 'polypeptide(L)'
;MNTSPDLPVARRLGFTLVEVIIAVGVVGVAIASLIGILASTFQQVDDIMQTNAALTSAQGLVTALDNPRIIFKDLTASGGISTNTSTASYLDNTADKPNFDIVYDLLKNADTPANGVWVYVYERKQVISSVEVISSATNTYNLNGNPALVEVVKMTSDNFTPDLAQARNVLGSPMRVRLTLSKLLVGQRVTLDPTTGEPTAATYASGSLPASVDNFALAYLPIVAEFYPHEYESATVFKAATNDQQPVLVQTIVINR
;
A
#
# COMPACT_ATOMS: atom_id res chain seq x y z
N MET A 1 -40.09 64.97 57.65
CA MET A 1 -38.65 64.87 57.37
C MET A 1 -38.40 63.49 56.79
N ASN A 2 -38.18 63.41 55.47
CA ASN A 2 -37.89 62.16 54.76
C ASN A 2 -36.38 61.98 54.69
N THR A 3 -35.87 60.83 55.13
CA THR A 3 -34.51 60.36 54.83
C THR A 3 -34.64 59.08 54.01
N SER A 4 -34.60 59.20 52.68
CA SER A 4 -34.38 58.04 51.82
C SER A 4 -32.89 57.71 51.83
N PRO A 5 -32.49 56.43 51.93
CA PRO A 5 -31.10 56.03 51.76
C PRO A 5 -30.73 56.08 50.27
N ASP A 6 -29.58 56.67 49.96
CA ASP A 6 -28.96 56.58 48.64
C ASP A 6 -28.64 55.11 48.34
N LEU A 7 -29.24 54.57 47.28
CA LEU A 7 -28.81 53.31 46.69
C LEU A 7 -27.42 53.50 46.08
N PRO A 8 -26.47 52.57 46.27
CA PRO A 8 -25.16 52.68 45.63
C PRO A 8 -25.35 52.63 44.11
N VAL A 9 -24.92 53.70 43.43
CA VAL A 9 -24.81 53.72 41.97
C VAL A 9 -23.79 52.64 41.58
N ALA A 10 -24.26 51.55 41.00
CA ALA A 10 -23.40 50.55 40.38
C ALA A 10 -22.57 51.26 39.29
N ARG A 11 -21.26 51.43 39.52
CA ARG A 11 -20.34 51.89 38.48
C ARG A 11 -20.46 50.91 37.32
N ARG A 12 -21.02 51.36 36.20
CA ARG A 12 -20.90 50.65 34.93
C ARG A 12 -19.42 50.66 34.55
N LEU A 13 -18.73 49.56 34.81
CA LEU A 13 -17.36 49.33 34.37
C LEU A 13 -17.43 49.18 32.84
N GLY A 14 -17.16 50.27 32.12
CA GLY A 14 -16.90 50.20 30.68
C GLY A 14 -15.56 49.54 30.44
N PHE A 15 -15.47 48.68 29.43
CA PHE A 15 -14.23 48.03 29.05
C PHE A 15 -13.19 49.07 28.60
N THR A 16 -11.95 48.92 29.08
CA THR A 16 -10.86 49.79 28.64
C THR A 16 -10.35 49.35 27.27
N LEU A 17 -9.86 50.29 26.45
CA LEU A 17 -9.31 49.99 25.12
C LEU A 17 -8.15 48.98 25.19
N VAL A 18 -7.34 49.04 26.24
CA VAL A 18 -6.25 48.08 26.50
C VAL A 18 -6.78 46.67 26.71
N GLU A 19 -7.85 46.52 27.50
CA GLU A 19 -8.47 45.22 27.78
C GLU A 19 -9.09 44.60 26.53
N VAL A 20 -9.71 45.41 25.66
CA VAL A 20 -10.25 44.94 24.37
C VAL A 20 -9.12 44.48 23.44
N ILE A 21 -8.00 45.22 23.36
CA ILE A 21 -6.86 44.83 22.52
C ILE A 21 -6.23 43.53 23.04
N ILE A 22 -6.06 43.39 24.35
CA ILE A 22 -5.56 42.16 24.96
C ILE A 22 -6.53 41.01 24.69
N ALA A 23 -7.85 41.21 24.85
CA ALA A 23 -8.86 40.18 24.61
C ALA A 23 -8.84 39.71 23.14
N VAL A 24 -8.78 40.63 22.18
CA VAL A 24 -8.66 40.28 20.76
C VAL A 24 -7.35 39.56 20.47
N GLY A 25 -6.25 39.99 21.09
CA GLY A 25 -4.94 39.32 20.99
C GLY A 25 -4.97 37.88 21.51
N VAL A 26 -5.56 37.66 22.69
CA VAL A 26 -5.70 36.32 23.30
C VAL A 26 -6.59 35.42 22.45
N VAL A 27 -7.73 35.93 21.96
CA VAL A 27 -8.63 35.18 21.07
C VAL A 27 -7.94 34.84 19.75
N GLY A 28 -7.19 35.77 19.16
CA GLY A 28 -6.42 35.53 17.94
C GLY A 28 -5.39 34.42 18.10
N VAL A 29 -4.60 34.45 19.19
CA VAL A 29 -3.61 33.40 19.49
C VAL A 29 -4.28 32.06 19.80
N ALA A 30 -5.41 32.06 20.51
CA ALA A 30 -6.16 30.85 20.81
C ALA A 30 -6.70 30.17 19.55
N ILE A 31 -7.25 30.93 18.61
CA ILE A 31 -7.74 30.41 17.32
C ILE A 31 -6.58 29.87 16.48
N ALA A 32 -5.48 30.62 16.36
CA ALA A 32 -4.31 30.16 15.62
C ALA A 32 -3.72 28.86 16.20
N SER A 33 -3.66 28.75 17.53
CA SER A 33 -3.20 27.53 18.21
C SER A 33 -4.14 26.36 17.97
N LEU A 34 -5.46 26.59 18.01
CA LEU A 34 -6.45 25.56 17.70
C LEU A 34 -6.30 25.06 16.26
N ILE A 35 -6.18 25.96 15.29
CA ILE A 35 -5.94 25.60 13.87
C ILE A 35 -4.65 24.78 13.72
N GLY A 36 -3.57 25.19 14.39
CA GLY A 36 -2.29 24.47 14.37
C GLY A 36 -2.41 23.03 14.90
N ILE A 37 -3.13 22.85 16.02
CA ILE A 37 -3.40 21.53 16.57
C ILE A 37 -4.24 20.70 15.60
N LEU A 38 -5.33 21.26 15.05
CA LEU A 38 -6.18 20.54 14.08
C LEU A 38 -5.38 20.08 12.84
N ALA A 39 -4.56 20.95 12.27
CA ALA A 39 -3.72 20.61 11.13
C ALA A 39 -2.78 19.43 11.45
N SER A 40 -2.11 19.47 12.60
CA SER A 40 -1.25 18.36 13.04
C SER A 40 -2.01 17.05 13.28
N THR A 41 -3.23 17.12 13.82
CA THR A 41 -4.05 15.93 14.05
C THR A 41 -4.55 15.31 12.76
N PHE A 42 -4.92 16.11 11.75
CA PHE A 42 -5.32 15.56 10.45
C PHE A 42 -4.16 14.85 9.76
N GLN A 43 -2.98 15.46 9.78
CA GLN A 43 -1.79 14.86 9.20
C GLN A 43 -1.43 13.54 9.91
N GLN A 44 -1.54 13.52 11.24
CA GLN A 44 -1.34 12.30 12.02
C GLN A 44 -2.38 11.21 11.71
N VAL A 45 -3.66 11.58 11.52
CA VAL A 45 -4.70 10.62 11.15
C VAL A 45 -4.43 10.03 9.77
N ASP A 46 -4.03 10.85 8.80
CA ASP A 46 -3.69 10.39 7.46
C ASP A 46 -2.49 9.43 7.48
N ASP A 47 -1.44 9.76 8.24
CA ASP A 47 -0.27 8.88 8.43
C ASP A 47 -0.66 7.53 9.06
N ILE A 48 -1.54 7.55 10.07
CA ILE A 48 -2.06 6.33 10.71
C ILE A 48 -2.89 5.51 9.72
N MET A 49 -3.75 6.15 8.93
CA MET A 49 -4.57 5.47 7.93
C MET A 49 -3.71 4.80 6.86
N GLN A 50 -2.69 5.50 6.36
CA GLN A 50 -1.75 4.95 5.39
C GLN A 50 -0.92 3.81 5.98
N THR A 51 -0.47 3.92 7.23
CA THR A 51 0.27 2.86 7.91
C THR A 51 -0.58 1.60 8.11
N ASN A 52 -1.85 1.74 8.49
CA ASN A 52 -2.78 0.62 8.64
C ASN A 52 -3.07 -0.08 7.29
N ALA A 53 -3.26 0.71 6.23
CA ALA A 53 -3.39 0.17 4.88
C ALA A 53 -2.12 -0.55 4.43
N ALA A 54 -0.94 -0.01 4.76
CA ALA A 54 0.34 -0.62 4.42
C ALA A 54 0.55 -1.95 5.17
N LEU A 55 0.15 -2.04 6.44
CA LEU A 55 0.24 -3.27 7.22
C LEU A 55 -0.69 -4.37 6.67
N THR A 56 -1.90 -3.99 6.27
CA THR A 56 -2.85 -4.93 5.66
C THR A 56 -2.36 -5.42 4.30
N SER A 57 -1.84 -4.51 3.49
CA SER A 57 -1.17 -4.84 2.23
C SER A 57 0.07 -5.70 2.43
N ALA A 58 0.85 -5.48 3.49
CA ALA A 58 1.99 -6.30 3.85
C ALA A 58 1.60 -7.77 4.11
N GLN A 59 0.55 -7.99 4.90
CA GLN A 59 0.05 -9.34 5.17
C GLN A 59 -0.49 -10.03 3.90
N GLY A 60 -1.24 -9.29 3.07
CA GLY A 60 -1.72 -9.80 1.79
C GLY A 60 -0.59 -10.11 0.82
N LEU A 61 0.46 -9.29 0.78
CA LEU A 61 1.64 -9.52 -0.03
C LEU A 61 2.40 -10.76 0.41
N VAL A 62 2.64 -10.97 1.71
CA VAL A 62 3.30 -12.19 2.21
C VAL A 62 2.53 -13.43 1.77
N THR A 63 1.21 -13.43 1.99
CA THR A 63 0.33 -14.53 1.56
C THR A 63 0.42 -14.78 0.05
N ALA A 64 0.47 -13.71 -0.74
CA ALA A 64 0.59 -13.80 -2.18
C ALA A 64 1.98 -14.27 -2.64
N LEU A 65 3.06 -13.95 -1.93
CA LEU A 65 4.39 -14.44 -2.25
C LEU A 65 4.58 -15.91 -1.83
N ASP A 66 3.95 -16.36 -0.74
CA ASP A 66 3.92 -17.78 -0.37
C ASP A 66 3.13 -18.62 -1.39
N ASN A 67 2.09 -18.02 -1.99
CA ASN A 67 1.31 -18.62 -3.07
C ASN A 67 1.20 -17.69 -4.30
N PRO A 68 2.27 -17.54 -5.11
CA PRO A 68 2.36 -16.55 -6.18
C PRO A 68 1.38 -16.77 -7.32
N ARG A 69 0.69 -17.92 -7.34
CA ARG A 69 -0.37 -18.23 -8.31
C ARG A 69 -1.63 -17.40 -8.09
N ILE A 70 -1.80 -16.79 -6.92
CA ILE A 70 -2.91 -15.86 -6.66
C ILE A 70 -2.59 -14.42 -7.11
N ILE A 71 -1.33 -14.14 -7.46
CA ILE A 71 -0.93 -12.83 -7.98
C ILE A 71 -1.48 -12.70 -9.40
N PHE A 72 -2.22 -11.63 -9.65
CA PHE A 72 -2.68 -11.31 -10.99
C PHE A 72 -1.57 -10.64 -11.80
N LYS A 73 -1.60 -10.85 -13.10
CA LYS A 73 -0.74 -10.25 -14.09
C LYS A 73 -1.57 -9.53 -15.15
N ASP A 74 -1.19 -8.29 -15.42
CA ASP A 74 -1.73 -7.49 -16.53
C ASP A 74 -3.27 -7.44 -16.54
N LEU A 75 -3.84 -6.86 -15.48
CA LEU A 75 -5.27 -6.60 -15.44
C LEU A 75 -5.70 -5.69 -16.58
N THR A 76 -6.85 -5.99 -17.16
CA THR A 76 -7.49 -5.16 -18.19
C THR A 76 -8.77 -4.55 -17.62
N ALA A 77 -9.02 -3.28 -17.94
CA ALA A 77 -10.27 -2.63 -17.61
C ALA A 77 -11.28 -2.94 -18.73
N SER A 78 -12.37 -3.61 -18.39
CA SER A 78 -13.58 -3.63 -19.21
C SER A 78 -14.51 -2.60 -18.59
N GLY A 79 -14.78 -1.48 -19.27
CA GLY A 79 -15.60 -0.39 -18.73
C GLY A 79 -16.93 -0.91 -18.15
N GLY A 80 -17.19 -0.59 -16.88
CA GLY A 80 -18.37 -1.05 -16.11
C GLY A 80 -18.02 -1.70 -14.78
N ILE A 81 -19.04 -1.94 -13.95
CA ILE A 81 -18.91 -2.75 -12.72
C ILE A 81 -18.51 -4.16 -13.17
N SER A 82 -17.26 -4.55 -12.94
CA SER A 82 -16.79 -5.88 -13.31
C SER A 82 -17.63 -6.91 -12.55
N THR A 83 -18.40 -7.72 -13.28
CA THR A 83 -18.65 -9.11 -12.86
C THR A 83 -17.27 -9.70 -12.58
N ASN A 84 -17.07 -10.53 -11.55
CA ASN A 84 -15.73 -11.04 -11.18
C ASN A 84 -15.00 -11.88 -12.28
N THR A 85 -15.43 -11.76 -13.54
CA THR A 85 -15.01 -12.44 -14.76
C THR A 85 -14.01 -11.63 -15.60
N SER A 86 -13.27 -10.67 -15.03
CA SER A 86 -12.12 -10.13 -15.77
C SER A 86 -11.23 -11.32 -16.16
N THR A 87 -10.84 -11.42 -17.43
CA THR A 87 -9.83 -12.36 -17.91
C THR A 87 -8.48 -11.98 -17.31
N ALA A 88 -8.34 -12.21 -16.02
CA ALA A 88 -7.12 -11.92 -15.30
C ALA A 88 -6.17 -13.07 -15.56
N SER A 89 -5.03 -12.77 -16.17
CA SER A 89 -3.94 -13.73 -16.22
C SER A 89 -3.33 -13.80 -14.84
N TYR A 90 -3.05 -14.99 -14.31
CA TYR A 90 -2.23 -15.10 -13.11
C TYR A 90 -0.75 -14.97 -13.48
N LEU A 91 0.08 -14.66 -12.48
CA LEU A 91 1.53 -14.55 -12.64
C LEU A 91 2.14 -15.83 -13.24
N ASP A 92 1.62 -16.99 -12.81
CA ASP A 92 1.93 -18.29 -13.38
C ASP A 92 0.70 -19.20 -13.39
N ASN A 93 0.42 -19.81 -14.54
CA ASN A 93 -0.69 -20.76 -14.74
C ASN A 93 -0.22 -22.22 -14.90
N THR A 94 1.09 -22.49 -14.76
CA THR A 94 1.67 -23.81 -15.03
C THR A 94 1.66 -24.66 -13.77
N ALA A 95 0.97 -25.80 -13.74
CA ALA A 95 0.79 -26.57 -12.51
C ALA A 95 2.10 -27.14 -11.92
N ASP A 96 3.13 -27.31 -12.74
CA ASP A 96 4.31 -28.11 -12.38
C ASP A 96 5.43 -27.34 -11.67
N LYS A 97 5.34 -26.00 -11.66
CA LYS A 97 6.40 -25.15 -11.09
C LYS A 97 6.22 -24.92 -9.58
N PRO A 98 7.23 -25.17 -8.73
CA PRO A 98 7.17 -24.82 -7.31
C PRO A 98 6.91 -23.32 -7.09
N ASN A 99 6.23 -22.97 -5.99
CA ASN A 99 5.94 -21.57 -5.65
C ASN A 99 7.22 -20.75 -5.47
N PHE A 100 8.24 -21.33 -4.83
CA PHE A 100 9.55 -20.69 -4.68
C PHE A 100 10.13 -20.26 -6.04
N ASP A 101 10.10 -21.15 -7.03
CA ASP A 101 10.67 -20.90 -8.36
C ASP A 101 9.92 -19.79 -9.11
N ILE A 102 8.61 -19.64 -8.86
CA ILE A 102 7.81 -18.54 -9.43
C ILE A 102 8.25 -17.20 -8.83
N VAL A 103 8.42 -17.12 -7.51
CA VAL A 103 8.91 -15.90 -6.84
C VAL A 103 10.36 -15.61 -7.23
N TYR A 104 11.19 -16.65 -7.31
CA TYR A 104 12.57 -16.54 -7.77
C TYR A 104 12.63 -15.91 -9.16
N ASP A 105 11.86 -16.43 -10.12
CA ASP A 105 11.86 -15.88 -11.47
C ASP A 105 11.27 -14.47 -11.56
N LEU A 106 10.31 -14.13 -10.70
CA LEU A 106 9.82 -12.77 -10.56
C LEU A 106 10.94 -11.82 -10.13
N LEU A 107 11.78 -12.22 -9.18
CA LEU A 107 12.71 -11.33 -8.47
C LEU A 107 14.19 -11.49 -8.83
N LYS A 108 14.58 -12.46 -9.66
CA LYS A 108 16.00 -12.76 -9.94
C LYS A 108 16.81 -11.58 -10.48
N ASN A 109 16.14 -10.59 -11.07
CA ASN A 109 16.77 -9.37 -11.58
C ASN A 109 16.53 -8.15 -10.69
N ALA A 110 15.80 -8.27 -9.57
CA ALA A 110 15.42 -7.18 -8.68
C ALA A 110 16.51 -6.84 -7.66
N ASP A 111 17.76 -6.73 -8.12
CA ASP A 111 18.96 -6.59 -7.30
C ASP A 111 19.20 -5.19 -6.74
N THR A 112 18.58 -4.18 -7.36
CA THR A 112 18.69 -2.77 -7.02
C THR A 112 17.31 -2.12 -7.01
N PRO A 113 17.14 -0.97 -6.31
CA PRO A 113 15.89 -0.20 -6.38
C PRO A 113 15.45 0.17 -7.79
N ALA A 114 16.40 0.38 -8.71
CA ALA A 114 16.12 0.70 -10.11
C ALA A 114 15.52 -0.49 -10.87
N ASN A 115 15.97 -1.71 -10.58
CA ASN A 115 15.47 -2.95 -11.17
C ASN A 115 14.34 -3.60 -10.34
N GLY A 116 13.88 -2.92 -9.30
CA GLY A 116 12.86 -3.45 -8.39
C GLY A 116 11.56 -3.80 -9.12
N VAL A 117 10.93 -4.88 -8.67
CA VAL A 117 9.64 -5.33 -9.19
C VAL A 117 8.53 -4.55 -8.52
N TRP A 118 7.68 -3.91 -9.32
CA TRP A 118 6.56 -3.14 -8.82
C TRP A 118 5.29 -3.95 -8.84
N VAL A 119 4.64 -4.09 -7.68
CA VAL A 119 3.33 -4.70 -7.54
C VAL A 119 2.36 -3.73 -6.86
N TYR A 120 1.08 -3.97 -7.06
CA TYR A 120 0.01 -3.22 -6.42
C TYR A 120 -0.75 -4.15 -5.50
N VAL A 121 -0.95 -3.72 -4.26
CA VAL A 121 -1.65 -4.49 -3.24
C VAL A 121 -2.82 -3.67 -2.75
N TYR A 122 -4.02 -4.25 -2.77
CA TYR A 122 -5.23 -3.52 -2.42
C TYR A 122 -6.31 -4.42 -1.90
N GLU A 123 -7.18 -3.84 -1.08
CA GLU A 123 -8.45 -4.47 -0.74
C GLU A 123 -9.47 -4.21 -1.84
N ARG A 124 -10.32 -5.20 -2.11
CA ARG A 124 -11.49 -5.01 -2.96
C ARG A 124 -12.73 -5.63 -2.37
N LYS A 125 -13.89 -5.09 -2.73
CA LYS A 125 -15.17 -5.79 -2.54
C LYS A 125 -15.38 -6.79 -3.64
N GLN A 126 -15.63 -8.04 -3.27
CA GLN A 126 -16.12 -9.02 -4.23
C GLN A 126 -17.54 -8.68 -4.66
N VAL A 127 -17.84 -8.85 -5.95
CA VAL A 127 -19.21 -8.77 -6.46
C VAL A 127 -19.76 -10.18 -6.59
N ILE A 128 -20.19 -10.78 -5.49
CA ILE A 128 -20.82 -12.09 -5.54
C ILE A 128 -22.23 -11.88 -6.10
N SER A 129 -22.57 -12.56 -7.19
CA SER A 129 -23.97 -12.63 -7.62
C SER A 129 -24.73 -13.44 -6.59
N SER A 130 -25.32 -12.79 -5.59
CA SER A 130 -26.50 -13.37 -4.97
C SER A 130 -27.59 -13.25 -6.03
N VAL A 131 -28.03 -14.40 -6.56
CA VAL A 131 -29.29 -14.46 -7.28
C VAL A 131 -30.37 -14.28 -6.20
N GLU A 132 -30.63 -13.05 -5.79
CA GLU A 132 -31.91 -12.75 -5.18
C GLU A 132 -32.90 -12.70 -6.35
N VAL A 133 -33.63 -13.79 -6.57
CA VAL A 133 -34.76 -13.81 -7.51
C VAL A 133 -35.84 -12.89 -6.94
N ILE A 134 -35.69 -11.60 -7.17
CA ILE A 134 -36.82 -10.68 -7.11
C ILE A 134 -37.49 -10.84 -8.47
N SER A 135 -38.71 -11.37 -8.45
CA SER A 135 -39.55 -11.53 -9.62
C SER A 135 -39.47 -10.29 -10.52
N SER A 136 -39.09 -10.50 -11.78
CA SER A 136 -38.90 -9.52 -12.87
C SER A 136 -37.52 -8.82 -12.98
N ALA A 137 -36.62 -9.51 -13.70
CA ALA A 137 -35.77 -8.98 -14.78
C ALA A 137 -34.62 -7.98 -14.48
N THR A 138 -34.12 -7.80 -13.25
CA THR A 138 -32.83 -7.09 -13.06
C THR A 138 -32.01 -7.70 -11.93
N ASN A 139 -30.85 -8.29 -12.27
CA ASN A 139 -29.88 -8.76 -11.29
C ASN A 139 -29.37 -7.55 -10.49
N THR A 140 -29.80 -7.42 -9.23
CA THR A 140 -29.28 -6.39 -8.32
C THR A 140 -28.09 -6.97 -7.56
N TYR A 141 -26.91 -6.36 -7.74
CA TYR A 141 -25.69 -6.80 -7.06
C TYR A 141 -25.61 -6.17 -5.66
N ASN A 142 -25.63 -6.98 -4.60
CA ASN A 142 -25.40 -6.49 -3.25
C ASN A 142 -23.88 -6.38 -2.97
N LEU A 143 -23.34 -5.17 -3.04
CA LEU A 143 -21.92 -4.89 -2.73
C LEU A 143 -21.65 -4.75 -1.22
N ASN A 144 -22.68 -4.58 -0.40
CA ASN A 144 -22.52 -4.21 1.01
C ASN A 144 -22.43 -5.41 1.95
N GLY A 145 -22.89 -6.60 1.52
CA GLY A 145 -22.79 -7.85 2.28
C GLY A 145 -21.60 -8.74 1.92
N ASN A 146 -20.81 -8.39 0.91
CA ASN A 146 -19.75 -9.27 0.40
C ASN A 146 -18.43 -9.09 1.16
N PRO A 147 -17.66 -10.17 1.37
CA PRO A 147 -16.35 -10.08 2.01
C PRO A 147 -15.40 -9.19 1.19
N ALA A 148 -14.56 -8.44 1.90
CA ALA A 148 -13.40 -7.81 1.31
C ALA A 148 -12.25 -8.83 1.23
N LEU A 149 -11.44 -8.73 0.18
CA LEU A 149 -10.20 -9.50 0.07
C LEU A 149 -9.04 -8.60 -0.37
N VAL A 150 -7.82 -8.99 0.04
CA VAL A 150 -6.59 -8.36 -0.43
C VAL A 150 -6.14 -9.08 -1.70
N GLU A 151 -5.88 -8.33 -2.76
CA GLU A 151 -5.33 -8.81 -4.02
C GLU A 151 -3.97 -8.19 -4.28
N VAL A 152 -3.12 -8.95 -4.99
CA VAL A 152 -1.82 -8.49 -5.46
C VAL A 152 -1.78 -8.57 -6.98
N VAL A 153 -1.28 -7.51 -7.60
CA VAL A 153 -1.24 -7.39 -9.06
C VAL A 153 0.15 -6.94 -9.52
N LYS A 154 0.71 -7.65 -10.50
CA LYS A 154 1.86 -7.19 -11.28
C LYS A 154 1.38 -6.67 -12.63
N MET A 155 1.72 -5.42 -12.94
CA MET A 155 1.47 -4.81 -14.25
C MET A 155 2.78 -4.76 -15.04
N THR A 156 2.81 -5.24 -16.28
CA THR A 156 4.00 -5.18 -17.15
C THR A 156 4.36 -3.72 -17.47
N SER A 157 3.37 -2.84 -17.57
CA SER A 157 3.55 -1.39 -17.71
C SER A 157 3.95 -0.67 -16.41
N ASP A 158 3.97 -1.40 -15.29
CA ASP A 158 4.05 -0.89 -13.92
C ASP A 158 2.96 0.14 -13.56
N ASN A 159 1.93 0.33 -14.39
CA ASN A 159 0.86 1.31 -14.14
C ASN A 159 -0.43 0.62 -13.68
N PHE A 160 -0.97 1.09 -12.55
CA PHE A 160 -2.30 0.75 -12.08
C PHE A 160 -3.20 2.00 -12.14
N THR A 161 -4.15 2.01 -13.06
CA THR A 161 -4.95 3.21 -13.37
C THR A 161 -6.20 3.32 -12.51
N PRO A 162 -6.81 4.51 -12.40
CA PRO A 162 -8.10 4.67 -11.73
C PRO A 162 -9.20 3.78 -12.33
N ASP A 163 -9.20 3.60 -13.65
CA ASP A 163 -10.17 2.73 -14.34
C ASP A 163 -10.03 1.27 -13.92
N LEU A 164 -8.80 0.79 -13.71
CA LEU A 164 -8.54 -0.55 -13.18
C LEU A 164 -9.03 -0.67 -11.74
N ALA A 165 -8.78 0.34 -10.90
CA ALA A 165 -9.25 0.35 -9.53
C ALA A 165 -10.78 0.32 -9.44
N GLN A 166 -11.45 1.12 -10.28
CA GLN A 166 -12.90 1.14 -10.37
C GLN A 166 -13.44 -0.21 -10.86
N ALA A 167 -12.87 -0.76 -11.93
CA ALA A 167 -13.27 -2.07 -12.45
C ALA A 167 -13.11 -3.18 -11.41
N ARG A 168 -12.08 -3.11 -10.56
CA ARG A 168 -11.83 -4.10 -9.49
C ARG A 168 -12.60 -3.82 -8.20
N ASN A 169 -13.39 -2.75 -8.10
CA ASN A 169 -14.06 -2.34 -6.86
C ASN A 169 -13.10 -2.23 -5.67
N VAL A 170 -11.95 -1.58 -5.91
CA VAL A 170 -10.93 -1.33 -4.88
C VAL A 170 -11.53 -0.50 -3.75
N LEU A 171 -11.22 -0.90 -2.52
CA LEU A 171 -11.54 -0.17 -1.31
C LEU A 171 -10.37 0.74 -0.93
N GLY A 172 -10.67 2.02 -0.71
CA GLY A 172 -9.65 3.01 -0.38
C GLY A 172 -8.63 3.19 -1.50
N SER A 173 -7.39 3.50 -1.11
CA SER A 173 -6.28 3.65 -2.03
C SER A 173 -5.42 2.39 -2.06
N PRO A 174 -5.07 1.86 -3.25
CA PRO A 174 -4.15 0.74 -3.35
C PRO A 174 -2.76 1.17 -2.84
N MET A 175 -1.97 0.20 -2.40
CA MET A 175 -0.56 0.40 -2.07
C MET A 175 0.29 -0.01 -3.27
N ARG A 176 1.22 0.85 -3.64
CA ARG A 176 2.28 0.53 -4.60
C ARG A 176 3.46 -0.04 -3.81
N VAL A 177 3.96 -1.20 -4.21
CA VAL A 177 5.02 -1.89 -3.48
C VAL A 177 6.20 -2.17 -4.41
N ARG A 178 7.40 -1.77 -3.98
CA ARG A 178 8.65 -2.14 -4.62
C ARG A 178 9.24 -3.36 -3.93
N LEU A 179 9.47 -4.42 -4.69
CA LEU A 179 10.15 -5.63 -4.23
C LEU A 179 11.59 -5.62 -4.74
N THR A 180 12.54 -5.83 -3.84
CA THR A 180 13.96 -5.98 -4.16
C THR A 180 14.57 -7.14 -3.39
N LEU A 181 15.64 -7.72 -3.92
CA LEU A 181 16.43 -8.72 -3.21
C LEU A 181 17.10 -8.09 -2.00
N SER A 182 17.03 -8.78 -0.86
CA SER A 182 17.57 -8.25 0.38
C SER A 182 19.10 -8.25 0.39
N LYS A 183 19.67 -7.22 1.00
CA LYS A 183 21.12 -7.16 1.29
C LYS A 183 21.57 -8.24 2.27
N LEU A 184 20.66 -8.97 2.92
CA LEU A 184 20.99 -10.16 3.71
C LEU A 184 21.65 -11.26 2.87
N LEU A 185 21.45 -11.25 1.55
CA LEU A 185 22.18 -12.16 0.66
C LEU A 185 23.66 -11.81 0.56
N VAL A 186 24.06 -10.57 0.82
CA VAL A 186 25.44 -10.12 0.65
C VAL A 186 26.36 -10.94 1.56
N GLY A 187 27.40 -11.53 0.99
CA GLY A 187 28.31 -12.45 1.67
C GLY A 187 27.90 -13.93 1.61
N GLN A 188 26.69 -14.26 1.13
CA GLN A 188 26.22 -15.65 1.00
C GLN A 188 26.65 -16.27 -0.33
N ARG A 189 26.80 -17.60 -0.38
CA ARG A 189 27.06 -18.30 -1.65
C ARG A 189 25.82 -18.25 -2.53
N VAL A 190 26.00 -18.09 -3.84
CA VAL A 190 24.88 -17.90 -4.78
C VAL A 190 24.72 -19.01 -5.81
N THR A 191 25.79 -19.75 -6.14
CA THR A 191 25.73 -20.75 -7.22
C THR A 191 26.17 -22.14 -6.72
N LEU A 192 25.40 -23.16 -7.08
CA LEU A 192 25.73 -24.57 -6.93
C LEU A 192 26.39 -25.12 -8.21
N ASP A 193 27.31 -26.07 -8.06
CA ASP A 193 27.76 -26.90 -9.17
C ASP A 193 26.70 -27.96 -9.48
N PRO A 194 26.19 -28.00 -10.73
CA PRO A 194 25.12 -28.93 -11.12
C PRO A 194 25.54 -30.40 -11.08
N THR A 195 26.84 -30.70 -11.02
CA THR A 195 27.38 -32.06 -11.00
C THR A 195 27.57 -32.58 -9.58
N THR A 196 28.06 -31.72 -8.68
CA THR A 196 28.39 -32.11 -7.29
C THR A 196 27.32 -31.71 -6.28
N GLY A 197 26.43 -30.77 -6.62
CA GLY A 197 25.46 -30.19 -5.70
C GLY A 197 26.09 -29.25 -4.65
N GLU A 198 27.40 -29.01 -4.72
CA GLU A 198 28.14 -28.20 -3.76
C GLU A 198 28.20 -26.73 -4.20
N PRO A 199 28.23 -25.76 -3.27
CA PRO A 199 28.38 -24.35 -3.61
C PRO A 199 29.74 -24.04 -4.26
N THR A 200 29.75 -23.44 -5.45
CA THR A 200 30.98 -23.21 -6.24
C THR A 200 31.31 -21.76 -6.60
N ALA A 201 30.34 -20.83 -6.58
CA ALA A 201 30.62 -19.42 -6.93
C ALA A 201 31.04 -18.53 -5.74
N ALA A 202 31.58 -17.35 -6.06
CA ALA A 202 31.86 -16.26 -5.14
C ALA A 202 30.61 -15.82 -4.35
N THR A 203 30.83 -15.16 -3.22
CA THR A 203 29.75 -14.63 -2.38
C THR A 203 28.95 -13.55 -3.12
N TYR A 204 27.63 -13.48 -2.89
CA TYR A 204 26.80 -12.39 -3.38
C TYR A 204 27.38 -11.06 -2.91
N ALA A 205 27.76 -10.19 -3.83
CA ALA A 205 28.28 -8.85 -3.48
C ALA A 205 27.25 -7.78 -3.86
N SER A 206 26.67 -7.92 -5.06
CA SER A 206 25.53 -7.19 -5.62
C SER A 206 25.35 -7.70 -7.06
N GLY A 207 24.12 -7.85 -7.54
CA GLY A 207 23.85 -8.32 -8.91
C GLY A 207 22.64 -9.24 -8.98
N SER A 208 22.28 -9.70 -10.18
CA SER A 208 21.19 -10.66 -10.35
C SER A 208 21.53 -12.05 -9.77
N LEU A 209 20.50 -12.79 -9.38
CA LEU A 209 20.62 -14.20 -8.99
C LEU A 209 21.03 -15.06 -10.21
N PRO A 210 21.50 -16.31 -10.00
CA PRO A 210 21.73 -17.23 -11.09
C PRO A 210 20.55 -17.34 -12.07
N ALA A 211 20.84 -17.55 -13.35
CA ALA A 211 19.79 -17.56 -14.39
C ALA A 211 18.72 -18.65 -14.17
N SER A 212 19.14 -19.81 -13.62
CA SER A 212 18.28 -20.92 -13.22
C SER A 212 18.22 -21.01 -11.69
N VAL A 213 17.02 -21.30 -11.17
CA VAL A 213 16.76 -21.55 -9.75
C VAL A 213 17.47 -22.80 -9.24
N ASP A 214 17.73 -23.80 -10.09
CA ASP A 214 18.44 -25.03 -9.70
C ASP A 214 19.89 -24.76 -9.31
N ASN A 215 20.47 -23.71 -9.88
CA ASN A 215 21.82 -23.28 -9.56
C ASN A 215 21.86 -22.42 -8.30
N PHE A 216 20.72 -22.03 -7.72
CA PHE A 216 20.69 -21.19 -6.53
C PHE A 216 21.01 -21.99 -5.27
N ALA A 217 22.00 -21.51 -4.50
CA ALA A 217 22.59 -22.27 -3.39
C ALA A 217 21.84 -22.20 -2.07
N LEU A 218 20.95 -21.22 -1.87
CA LEU A 218 20.26 -21.05 -0.60
C LEU A 218 18.86 -21.68 -0.62
N ALA A 219 18.42 -22.16 0.53
CA ALA A 219 17.07 -22.70 0.73
C ALA A 219 15.99 -21.61 0.95
N TYR A 220 16.39 -20.34 0.93
CA TYR A 220 15.49 -19.22 1.17
C TYR A 220 15.87 -18.03 0.30
N LEU A 221 14.88 -17.17 0.04
CA LEU A 221 15.01 -15.94 -0.71
C LEU A 221 14.52 -14.77 0.16
N PRO A 222 15.44 -13.96 0.72
CA PRO A 222 15.06 -12.78 1.48
C PRO A 222 14.79 -11.59 0.53
N ILE A 223 13.67 -10.93 0.75
CA ILE A 223 13.10 -9.88 -0.09
C ILE A 223 12.84 -8.66 0.80
N VAL A 224 13.06 -7.47 0.27
CA VAL A 224 12.65 -6.21 0.88
C VAL A 224 11.46 -5.67 0.10
N ALA A 225 10.36 -5.45 0.79
CA ALA A 225 9.15 -4.84 0.28
C ALA A 225 9.00 -3.43 0.86
N GLU A 226 9.00 -2.42 -0.01
CA GLU A 226 8.83 -1.01 0.35
C GLU A 226 7.45 -0.55 -0.12
N PHE A 227 6.62 -0.07 0.80
CA PHE A 227 5.23 0.31 0.56
C PHE A 227 5.11 1.82 0.41
N TYR A 228 4.43 2.22 -0.66
CA TYR A 228 4.19 3.61 -0.99
C TYR A 228 2.69 3.83 -1.25
N PRO A 229 2.14 5.00 -0.89
CA PRO A 229 0.81 5.39 -1.30
C PRO A 229 0.72 5.43 -2.83
N HIS A 230 -0.44 5.07 -3.37
CA HIS A 230 -0.70 5.20 -4.81
C HIS A 230 -1.72 6.29 -5.07
N GLU A 231 -1.27 7.38 -5.69
CA GLU A 231 -2.10 8.52 -6.09
C GLU A 231 -2.51 8.46 -7.57
N TYR A 232 -2.41 7.28 -8.20
CA TYR A 232 -2.73 7.06 -9.62
C TYR A 232 -1.87 7.84 -10.62
N GLU A 233 -0.78 8.44 -10.17
CA GLU A 233 0.24 8.96 -11.06
C GLU A 233 0.93 7.81 -11.83
N SER A 234 1.44 8.16 -13.02
CA SER A 234 2.19 7.19 -13.83
C SER A 234 3.44 6.70 -13.10
N ALA A 235 3.78 5.43 -13.30
CA ALA A 235 4.95 4.80 -12.73
C ALA A 235 6.25 5.53 -13.08
N THR A 236 6.36 6.09 -14.29
CA THR A 236 7.55 6.85 -14.71
C THR A 236 7.74 8.11 -13.87
N VAL A 237 6.68 8.87 -13.65
CA VAL A 237 6.71 10.09 -12.84
C VAL A 237 7.03 9.75 -11.39
N PHE A 238 6.33 8.77 -10.83
CA PHE A 238 6.58 8.33 -9.47
C PHE A 238 8.01 7.85 -9.26
N LYS A 239 8.52 6.95 -10.13
CA LYS A 239 9.88 6.40 -10.03
C LYS A 239 10.96 7.48 -10.10
N ALA A 240 10.72 8.55 -10.85
CA ALA A 240 11.62 9.70 -10.87
C ALA A 240 11.62 10.44 -9.53
N ALA A 241 10.46 10.59 -8.91
CA ALA A 241 10.29 11.24 -7.60
C ALA A 241 10.65 10.33 -6.40
N THR A 242 10.67 9.00 -6.56
CA THR A 242 10.90 8.06 -5.43
C THR A 242 12.30 8.15 -4.86
N ASN A 243 13.24 8.79 -5.55
CA ASN A 243 14.55 9.10 -4.96
C ASN A 243 14.43 10.05 -3.74
N ASP A 244 13.34 10.82 -3.67
CA ASP A 244 13.07 11.81 -2.63
C ASP A 244 11.93 11.40 -1.68
N GLN A 245 11.15 10.35 -2.01
CA GLN A 245 10.03 9.88 -1.18
C GLN A 245 10.43 8.69 -0.30
N GLN A 246 10.11 8.79 1.00
CA GLN A 246 10.28 7.68 1.94
C GLN A 246 9.09 6.71 1.88
N PRO A 247 9.34 5.39 1.93
CA PRO A 247 8.26 4.42 2.05
C PRO A 247 7.55 4.54 3.40
N VAL A 248 6.24 4.34 3.40
CA VAL A 248 5.39 4.33 4.62
C VAL A 248 5.72 3.13 5.49
N LEU A 249 6.05 2.00 4.86
CA LEU A 249 6.45 0.77 5.54
C LEU A 249 7.54 0.08 4.74
N VAL A 250 8.53 -0.47 5.43
CA VAL A 250 9.52 -1.38 4.86
C VAL A 250 9.43 -2.70 5.60
N GLN A 251 9.23 -3.78 4.86
CA GLN A 251 9.15 -5.13 5.41
C GLN A 251 10.18 -6.04 4.76
N THR A 252 10.88 -6.83 5.57
CA THR A 252 11.68 -7.95 5.06
C THR A 252 10.82 -9.21 5.07
N ILE A 253 10.72 -9.87 3.92
CA ILE A 253 9.96 -11.11 3.71
C ILE A 253 10.96 -12.20 3.34
N VAL A 254 10.79 -13.40 3.86
CA VAL A 254 11.64 -14.55 3.52
C VAL A 254 10.77 -15.65 2.94
N ILE A 255 11.04 -16.02 1.69
CA ILE A 255 10.35 -17.12 1.02
C ILE A 255 11.25 -18.35 1.08
N ASN A 256 10.69 -19.47 1.53
CA ASN A 256 11.42 -20.73 1.65
C ASN A 256 11.20 -21.60 0.41
N ARG A 257 12.21 -22.38 0.07
CA ARG A 257 12.17 -23.37 -1.01
C ARG A 257 11.34 -24.60 -0.64
#